data_AF-O29797-F1
#
_entry.id   AF-O29797-F1
#
_cell.length_a   1.000
_cell.length_b   1.000
_cell.length_c   1.000
_cell.angle_alpha   90.00
_cell.angle_beta   90.00
_cell.angle_gamma   90.00
#
_symmetry.space_group_name_H-M   'P 1'
#
loop_
_entity.id
_entity.type
_entity.pdbx_description
1 polymer ?
#
loop_
_entity_poly.entity_id
_entity_poly.type
_entity_poly.pdbx_seq_one_letter_code
_entity_poly.pdbx_strand_id
1 'polypeptide(L)'
;MEAVKTGIEGFDDIFGGFYRGQIILIAGNPGSGKTTFCAKFLYEGARRFGENGLYISIGESKEEFYEYMKKLGMDFEKLEKTGSFKYVEMLAPTSEDALMQLSRELTKNALELKATRIVIDSISPILSMNPETARAILHNALKTISRELKSVVLMTEEMPIGETRIGQGIEEFVVDGVIVLRLEVPEAGAPVRTMSVLKLRGKPLDRAVYNFEIGPPSGVRVLMHGIEELESNIDFNNKIATGIDGFDELLGGGIIRGTATAFVGPSGGGKTVLMLSAAANVAINGENVTYISFEEPRQQIEETLKFLGYGEVEGLEILSLNPRMISLRALYDILSKTVLDHRTMLFIDGLNAIRREFGEAFHRVVRDVVFQMKKNGITVVISLIGGTIKETLLSTIVDNVVELRVVEKDGELRREIAVRKARMSRASNEVKRLVFDGKPAVR
;
A
#
# COMPACT_ATOMS: atom_id res chain seq x y z
N MET A 1 21.63 -8.02 -22.96
CA MET A 1 22.21 -7.37 -21.76
C MET A 1 21.83 -8.20 -20.55
N GLU A 2 22.75 -8.40 -19.60
CA GLU A 2 22.47 -9.17 -18.38
C GLU A 2 21.65 -8.33 -17.39
N ALA A 3 20.52 -8.87 -16.91
CA ALA A 3 19.64 -8.19 -15.97
C ALA A 3 20.16 -8.30 -14.53
N VAL A 4 20.15 -7.19 -13.81
CA VAL A 4 20.56 -7.05 -12.41
C VAL A 4 19.32 -6.75 -11.59
N LYS A 5 18.88 -7.74 -10.79
CA LYS A 5 17.76 -7.59 -9.88
C LYS A 5 18.09 -6.56 -8.79
N THR A 6 17.19 -5.61 -8.60
CA THR A 6 17.35 -4.54 -7.60
C THR A 6 17.16 -5.03 -6.18
N GLY A 7 16.36 -6.09 -5.99
CA GLY A 7 15.90 -6.53 -4.67
C GLY A 7 14.77 -5.68 -4.10
N ILE A 8 14.29 -4.67 -4.84
CA ILE A 8 13.14 -3.85 -4.49
C ILE A 8 11.88 -4.58 -4.97
N GLU A 9 11.01 -4.94 -4.04
CA GLU A 9 9.76 -5.64 -4.32
C GLU A 9 8.85 -4.80 -5.24
N GLY A 10 8.20 -5.45 -6.21
CA GLY A 10 7.41 -4.82 -7.26
C GLY A 10 8.24 -4.19 -8.37
N PHE A 11 9.38 -3.56 -8.07
CA PHE A 11 10.25 -3.00 -9.11
C PHE A 11 10.82 -4.10 -10.02
N ASP A 12 11.35 -5.16 -9.42
CA ASP A 12 11.93 -6.28 -10.15
C ASP A 12 10.90 -7.11 -10.92
N ASP A 13 9.65 -7.07 -10.50
CA ASP A 13 8.53 -7.76 -11.13
C ASP A 13 8.04 -6.99 -12.36
N ILE A 14 7.94 -5.67 -12.23
CA ILE A 14 7.49 -4.77 -13.31
C ILE A 14 8.58 -4.61 -14.38
N PHE A 15 9.83 -4.35 -13.97
CA PHE A 15 10.90 -3.97 -14.89
C PHE A 15 11.95 -5.06 -15.10
N GLY A 16 11.94 -6.14 -14.30
CA GLY A 16 13.00 -7.16 -14.36
C GLY A 16 14.35 -6.70 -13.79
N GLY A 17 14.39 -5.58 -13.07
CA GLY A 17 15.62 -4.95 -12.58
C GLY A 17 16.29 -4.02 -13.60
N PHE A 18 17.57 -3.68 -13.40
CA PHE A 18 18.39 -2.90 -14.34
C PHE A 18 19.21 -3.79 -15.27
N TYR A 19 19.99 -3.23 -16.19
CA TYR A 19 21.03 -3.98 -16.91
C TYR A 19 22.43 -3.62 -16.43
N ARG A 20 23.35 -4.60 -16.43
CA ARG A 20 24.78 -4.38 -16.14
C ARG A 20 25.33 -3.19 -16.95
N GLY A 21 26.12 -2.35 -16.29
CA GLY A 21 26.76 -1.18 -16.90
C GLY A 21 25.87 0.07 -17.02
N GLN A 22 24.58 0.00 -16.68
CA GLN A 22 23.67 1.14 -16.79
C GLN A 22 23.92 2.20 -15.72
N ILE A 23 23.74 3.45 -16.13
CA ILE A 23 23.70 4.60 -15.25
C ILE A 23 22.25 5.09 -15.15
N ILE A 24 21.72 5.14 -13.93
CA ILE A 24 20.34 5.51 -13.64
C ILE A 24 20.34 6.75 -12.74
N LEU A 25 19.56 7.75 -13.13
CA LEU A 25 19.30 8.92 -12.31
C LEU A 25 18.00 8.72 -11.51
N ILE A 26 18.07 8.96 -10.20
CA ILE A 26 16.94 8.96 -9.27
C ILE A 26 16.70 10.41 -8.83
N ALA A 27 15.75 11.08 -9.49
CA ALA A 27 15.40 12.45 -9.19
C ALA A 27 14.21 12.52 -8.23
N GLY A 28 14.05 13.59 -7.46
CA GLY A 28 12.85 13.77 -6.64
C GLY A 28 12.94 14.81 -5.54
N ASN A 29 11.78 15.23 -5.04
CA ASN A 29 11.66 16.20 -3.96
C ASN A 29 12.28 15.65 -2.64
N PRO A 30 12.64 16.52 -1.67
CA PRO A 30 13.05 16.09 -0.33
C PRO A 30 12.01 15.16 0.32
N GLY A 31 12.47 14.11 1.01
CA GLY A 31 11.60 13.13 1.67
C GLY A 31 10.85 12.14 0.75
N SER A 32 11.07 12.22 -0.57
CA SER A 32 10.45 11.31 -1.56
C SER A 32 10.91 9.86 -1.42
N GLY A 33 12.12 9.61 -0.93
CA GLY A 33 12.66 8.25 -0.71
C GLY A 33 13.87 7.87 -1.54
N LYS A 34 14.56 8.83 -2.17
CA LYS A 34 15.74 8.63 -3.03
C LYS A 34 16.82 7.78 -2.33
N THR A 35 17.30 8.24 -1.18
CA THR A 35 18.30 7.57 -0.33
C THR A 35 17.88 6.17 0.05
N THR A 36 16.61 5.97 0.42
CA THR A 36 16.08 4.65 0.80
C THR A 36 16.01 3.69 -0.39
N PHE A 37 15.62 4.16 -1.58
CA PHE A 37 15.63 3.38 -2.81
C PHE A 37 17.05 2.91 -3.15
N CYS A 38 18.01 3.84 -3.11
CA CYS A 38 19.42 3.56 -3.36
C CYS A 38 20.04 2.61 -2.32
N ALA A 39 19.77 2.83 -1.03
CA ALA A 39 20.21 1.95 0.04
C ALA A 39 19.67 0.53 -0.16
N LYS A 40 18.37 0.39 -0.44
CA LYS A 40 17.75 -0.93 -0.68
C LYS A 40 18.41 -1.67 -1.84
N PHE A 41 18.73 -0.97 -2.92
CA PHE A 41 19.44 -1.53 -4.08
C PHE A 41 20.81 -2.12 -3.74
N LEU A 42 21.59 -1.43 -2.90
CA LEU A 42 22.90 -1.92 -2.45
C LEU A 42 22.75 -3.04 -1.42
N TYR A 43 21.88 -2.85 -0.43
CA TYR A 43 21.68 -3.78 0.68
C TYR A 43 21.26 -5.17 0.18
N GLU A 44 20.24 -5.23 -0.69
CA GLU A 44 19.79 -6.50 -1.25
C GLU A 44 20.77 -7.06 -2.27
N GLY A 45 21.53 -6.21 -2.96
CA GLY A 45 22.67 -6.58 -3.79
C GLY A 45 23.68 -7.45 -3.04
N ALA A 46 24.19 -6.92 -1.93
CA ALA A 46 25.15 -7.64 -1.11
C ALA A 46 24.49 -8.86 -0.43
N ARG A 47 23.30 -8.68 0.17
CA ARG A 47 22.65 -9.72 0.99
C ARG A 47 22.16 -10.92 0.19
N ARG A 48 21.51 -10.69 -0.95
CA ARG A 48 20.82 -11.75 -1.73
C ARG A 48 21.61 -12.22 -2.93
N PHE A 49 22.41 -11.34 -3.52
CA PHE A 49 23.07 -11.60 -4.80
C PHE A 49 24.60 -11.67 -4.67
N GLY A 50 25.16 -11.43 -3.49
CA GLY A 50 26.61 -11.47 -3.25
C GLY A 50 27.38 -10.40 -4.03
N GLU A 51 26.71 -9.29 -4.36
CA GLU A 51 27.26 -8.22 -5.18
C GLU A 51 27.78 -7.07 -4.31
N ASN A 52 29.05 -6.70 -4.53
CA ASN A 52 29.69 -5.65 -3.74
C ASN A 52 29.08 -4.27 -4.02
N GLY A 53 28.70 -3.58 -2.96
CA GLY A 53 28.05 -2.26 -3.00
C GLY A 53 28.96 -1.13 -2.52
N LEU A 54 29.06 -0.05 -3.30
CA LEU A 54 29.72 1.18 -2.91
C LEU A 54 28.69 2.31 -2.77
N TYR A 55 28.67 2.96 -1.62
CA TYR A 55 27.87 4.17 -1.39
C TYR A 55 28.79 5.36 -1.21
N ILE A 56 28.63 6.38 -2.05
CA ILE A 56 29.33 7.66 -1.93
C ILE A 56 28.34 8.71 -1.51
N SER A 57 28.54 9.22 -0.30
CA SER A 57 27.73 10.29 0.28
C SER A 57 28.43 11.63 0.13
N ILE A 58 27.68 12.64 -0.31
CA ILE A 58 28.14 14.03 -0.35
C ILE A 58 27.34 14.83 0.68
N GLY A 59 27.85 14.89 1.91
CA GLY A 59 27.30 15.70 2.99
C GLY A 59 26.42 14.97 4.02
N GLU A 60 26.22 13.66 3.94
CA GLU A 60 25.53 12.86 4.97
C GLU A 60 26.51 11.90 5.67
N SER A 61 26.51 11.91 7.00
CA SER A 61 27.40 11.06 7.81
C SER A 61 27.04 9.58 7.73
N LYS A 62 28.03 8.70 7.85
CA LYS A 62 27.87 7.25 7.88
C LYS A 62 27.06 6.80 9.08
N GLU A 63 27.29 7.42 10.24
CA GLU A 63 26.59 7.08 11.48
C GLU A 63 25.08 7.32 11.34
N GLU A 64 24.66 8.48 10.82
CA GLU A 64 23.25 8.80 10.58
C GLU A 64 22.63 7.85 9.55
N PHE A 65 23.32 7.60 8.43
CA PHE A 65 22.87 6.68 7.39
C PHE A 65 22.63 5.28 7.96
N TYR A 66 23.56 4.73 8.76
CA TYR A 66 23.41 3.41 9.36
C TYR A 66 22.26 3.36 10.35
N GLU A 67 22.08 4.39 11.18
CA GLU A 67 20.97 4.44 12.13
C GLU A 67 19.61 4.42 11.41
N TYR A 68 19.44 5.25 10.37
CA TYR A 68 18.20 5.32 9.61
C TYR A 68 17.90 4.02 8.88
N MET A 69 18.89 3.44 8.21
CA MET A 69 18.70 2.19 7.46
C MET A 69 18.41 1.00 8.37
N LYS A 70 19.00 0.97 9.58
CA LYS A 70 18.74 -0.07 10.58
C LYS A 70 17.28 -0.06 11.05
N LYS A 71 16.68 1.12 11.25
CA LYS A 71 15.24 1.27 11.58
C LYS A 71 14.32 0.74 10.48
N LEU A 72 14.79 0.70 9.24
CA LEU A 72 14.08 0.13 8.09
C LEU A 72 14.41 -1.35 7.83
N GLY A 73 15.18 -2.00 8.72
CA GLY A 73 15.55 -3.41 8.62
C GLY A 73 16.81 -3.70 7.79
N MET A 74 17.62 -2.68 7.47
CA MET A 74 18.83 -2.80 6.67
C MET A 74 20.08 -2.54 7.53
N ASP A 75 20.74 -3.62 7.96
CA ASP A 75 21.96 -3.57 8.77
C ASP A 75 23.23 -3.48 7.90
N PHE A 76 23.64 -2.26 7.54
CA PHE A 76 24.84 -2.01 6.74
C PHE A 76 26.15 -2.23 7.49
N GLU A 77 26.18 -2.07 8.82
CA GLU A 77 27.36 -2.39 9.62
C GLU A 77 27.80 -3.84 9.41
N LYS A 78 26.82 -4.76 9.35
CA LYS A 78 27.09 -6.17 9.07
C LYS A 78 27.71 -6.37 7.70
N LEU A 79 27.20 -5.70 6.66
CA LEU A 79 27.71 -5.84 5.29
C LEU A 79 29.14 -5.29 5.18
N GLU A 80 29.41 -4.15 5.80
CA GLU A 80 30.75 -3.56 5.80
C GLU A 80 31.78 -4.44 6.52
N LYS A 81 31.41 -5.03 7.67
CA LYS A 81 32.27 -6.00 8.37
C LYS A 81 32.62 -7.23 7.53
N THR A 82 31.72 -7.65 6.64
CA THR A 82 31.97 -8.75 5.69
C THR A 82 32.74 -8.34 4.45
N GLY A 83 33.00 -7.03 4.25
CA GLY A 83 33.69 -6.49 3.08
C GLY A 83 32.85 -6.43 1.80
N SER A 84 31.54 -6.73 1.88
CA SER A 84 30.62 -6.68 0.73
C SER A 84 30.02 -5.29 0.48
N PHE A 85 30.29 -4.35 1.38
CA PHE A 85 29.80 -2.97 1.29
C PHE A 85 30.86 -1.98 1.78
N LYS A 86 30.90 -0.79 1.17
CA LYS A 86 31.72 0.34 1.63
C LYS A 86 30.91 1.63 1.56
N TYR A 87 30.91 2.37 2.67
CA TYR A 87 30.39 3.74 2.71
C TYR A 87 31.57 4.72 2.65
N VAL A 88 31.49 5.71 1.76
CA VAL A 88 32.52 6.73 1.59
C VAL A 88 31.86 8.10 1.74
N GLU A 89 32.25 8.81 2.80
CA GLU A 89 31.87 10.20 3.01
C GLU A 89 32.79 11.12 2.23
N MET A 90 32.20 12.08 1.53
CA MET A 90 32.90 13.11 0.81
C MET A 90 32.29 14.48 1.11
N LEU A 91 33.14 15.50 1.07
CA LEU A 91 32.69 16.88 1.12
C LEU A 91 32.26 17.33 -0.28
N ALA A 92 31.30 18.25 -0.33
CA ALA A 92 30.92 18.89 -1.59
C ALA A 92 32.15 19.59 -2.20
N PRO A 93 32.44 19.37 -3.50
CA PRO A 93 33.56 20.03 -4.14
C PRO A 93 33.30 21.55 -4.19
N THR A 94 34.36 22.33 -3.96
CA THR A 94 34.31 23.80 -4.01
C THR A 94 35.17 24.38 -5.15
N SER A 95 35.91 23.53 -5.86
CA SER A 95 36.73 23.87 -7.03
C SER A 95 36.70 22.73 -8.07
N GLU A 96 37.08 23.00 -9.32
CA GLU A 96 37.22 21.97 -10.35
C GLU A 96 38.27 20.91 -9.96
N ASP A 97 39.36 21.32 -9.30
CA ASP A 97 40.38 20.40 -8.78
C ASP A 97 39.81 19.44 -7.73
N ALA A 98 38.98 19.96 -6.81
CA ALA A 98 38.30 19.14 -5.82
C ALA A 98 37.34 18.14 -6.48
N LEU A 99 36.65 18.55 -7.54
CA LEU A 99 35.78 17.66 -8.32
C LEU A 99 36.57 16.58 -9.07
N MET A 100 37.73 16.91 -9.64
CA MET A 100 38.63 15.92 -10.24
C MET A 100 39.17 14.94 -9.19
N GLN A 101 39.49 15.42 -7.98
CA GLN A 101 39.89 14.55 -6.89
C GLN A 101 38.76 13.60 -6.49
N LEU A 102 37.54 14.11 -6.32
CA LEU A 102 36.35 13.31 -6.03
C LEU A 102 36.14 12.21 -7.08
N SER A 103 36.27 12.56 -8.37
CA SER A 103 36.17 11.63 -9.49
C SER A 103 37.22 10.50 -9.43
N ARG A 104 38.47 10.85 -9.07
CA ARG A 104 39.55 9.86 -8.86
C ARG A 104 39.27 8.96 -7.67
N GLU A 105 38.78 9.50 -6.56
CA GLU A 105 38.45 8.74 -5.36
C GLU A 105 37.25 7.80 -5.59
N LEU A 106 36.19 8.26 -6.27
CA LEU A 106 35.08 7.44 -6.74
C LEU A 106 35.59 6.23 -7.54
N THR A 107 36.43 6.48 -8.53
CA THR A 107 36.98 5.42 -9.40
C THR A 107 37.86 4.45 -8.61
N LYS A 108 38.76 4.96 -7.76
CA LYS A 108 39.64 4.16 -6.90
C LYS A 108 38.84 3.23 -5.98
N ASN A 109 37.88 3.78 -5.23
CA ASN A 109 37.06 3.01 -4.29
C ASN A 109 36.22 1.94 -5.01
N ALA A 110 35.66 2.26 -6.18
CA ALA A 110 34.90 1.30 -6.97
C ALA A 110 35.77 0.11 -7.42
N LEU A 111 36.99 0.38 -7.91
CA LEU A 111 37.92 -0.65 -8.36
C LEU A 111 38.47 -1.51 -7.21
N GLU A 112 38.87 -0.89 -6.10
CA GLU A 112 39.39 -1.61 -4.92
C GLU A 112 38.34 -2.56 -4.32
N LEU A 113 37.08 -2.12 -4.21
CA LEU A 113 35.98 -2.94 -3.71
C LEU A 113 35.48 -3.94 -4.76
N LYS A 114 35.84 -3.79 -6.04
CA LYS A 114 35.22 -4.48 -7.17
C LYS A 114 33.70 -4.30 -7.15
N ALA A 115 33.26 -3.06 -6.91
CA ALA A 115 31.86 -2.73 -6.69
C ALA A 115 31.04 -2.88 -7.98
N THR A 116 30.12 -3.85 -8.03
CA THR A 116 29.20 -4.04 -9.16
C THR A 116 27.90 -3.25 -9.01
N ARG A 117 27.69 -2.64 -7.84
CA ARG A 117 26.57 -1.73 -7.54
C ARG A 117 27.11 -0.48 -6.86
N ILE A 118 26.79 0.69 -7.41
CA ILE A 118 27.33 1.96 -6.94
C ILE A 118 26.19 2.96 -6.77
N VAL A 119 26.21 3.70 -5.67
CA VAL A 119 25.31 4.83 -5.41
C VAL A 119 26.16 6.09 -5.20
N ILE A 120 25.73 7.20 -5.80
CA ILE A 120 26.23 8.55 -5.51
C ILE A 120 25.05 9.38 -5.00
N ASP A 121 25.03 9.69 -3.70
CA ASP A 121 23.96 10.45 -3.03
C ASP A 121 24.52 11.70 -2.33
N SER A 122 24.32 12.92 -2.82
CA SER A 122 23.66 13.32 -4.07
C SER A 122 24.63 14.05 -5.00
N ILE A 123 24.32 14.07 -6.30
CA ILE A 123 25.10 14.86 -7.27
C ILE A 123 24.68 16.34 -7.30
N SER A 124 23.67 16.74 -6.53
CA SER A 124 23.17 18.12 -6.50
C SER A 124 24.24 19.17 -6.15
N PRO A 125 25.08 18.99 -5.10
CA PRO A 125 26.15 19.94 -4.79
C PRO A 125 27.24 20.00 -5.88
N ILE A 126 27.46 18.91 -6.61
CA ILE A 126 28.42 18.87 -7.72
C ILE A 126 27.92 19.73 -8.88
N LEU A 127 26.60 19.70 -9.14
CA LEU A 127 26.00 20.42 -10.25
C LEU A 127 25.82 21.92 -9.99
N SER A 128 25.77 22.36 -8.74
CA SER A 128 25.61 23.79 -8.42
C SER A 128 26.81 24.66 -8.79
N MET A 129 27.96 24.08 -9.14
CA MET A 129 29.17 24.81 -9.53
C MET A 129 29.16 25.21 -11.02
N ASN A 130 29.56 24.29 -11.89
CA ASN A 130 29.52 24.40 -13.34
C ASN A 130 28.94 23.09 -13.88
N PRO A 131 27.63 23.04 -14.20
CA PRO A 131 26.95 21.82 -14.60
C PRO A 131 27.60 21.10 -15.77
N GLU A 132 28.13 21.82 -16.76
CA GLU A 132 28.73 21.21 -17.96
C GLU A 132 30.03 20.48 -17.63
N THR A 133 30.97 21.18 -16.99
CA THR A 133 32.25 20.59 -16.54
C THR A 133 32.00 19.42 -15.60
N ALA A 134 31.04 19.58 -14.68
CA ALA A 134 30.71 18.55 -13.71
C ALA A 134 30.16 17.27 -14.34
N ARG A 135 29.23 17.40 -15.30
CA ARG A 135 28.70 16.27 -16.06
C ARG A 135 29.81 15.57 -16.84
N ALA A 136 30.71 16.30 -17.48
CA ALA A 136 31.80 15.71 -18.25
C ALA A 136 32.76 14.90 -17.37
N ILE A 137 33.18 15.46 -16.22
CA ILE A 137 34.08 14.80 -15.27
C ILE A 137 33.42 13.55 -14.68
N LEU A 138 32.16 13.65 -14.23
CA LEU A 138 31.41 12.51 -13.70
C LEU A 138 31.21 11.44 -14.78
N HIS A 139 30.80 11.82 -15.99
CA HIS A 139 30.57 10.88 -17.07
C HIS A 139 31.83 10.06 -17.39
N ASN A 140 33.01 10.69 -17.41
CA ASN A 140 34.27 9.99 -17.65
C ASN A 140 34.62 8.98 -16.54
N ALA A 141 34.38 9.33 -15.28
CA ALA A 141 34.55 8.42 -14.14
C ALA A 141 33.62 7.21 -14.26
N LEU A 142 32.32 7.47 -14.47
CA LEU A 142 31.30 6.45 -14.56
C LEU A 142 31.50 5.53 -15.76
N LYS A 143 31.94 6.07 -16.90
CA LYS A 143 32.29 5.28 -18.09
C LYS A 143 33.48 4.38 -17.84
N THR A 144 34.50 4.86 -17.10
CA THR A 144 35.66 4.06 -16.70
C THR A 144 35.21 2.89 -15.82
N ILE A 145 34.45 3.17 -14.78
CA ILE A 145 33.88 2.16 -13.87
C ILE A 145 33.02 1.14 -14.63
N SER A 146 32.10 1.61 -15.47
CA SER A 146 31.21 0.76 -16.26
C SER A 146 31.98 -0.15 -17.22
N ARG A 147 33.08 0.33 -17.83
CA ARG A 147 33.92 -0.48 -18.72
C ARG A 147 34.66 -1.59 -17.98
N GLU A 148 35.24 -1.30 -16.81
CA GLU A 148 36.07 -2.26 -16.07
C GLU A 148 35.24 -3.24 -15.25
N LEU A 149 34.14 -2.80 -14.64
CA LEU A 149 33.37 -3.57 -13.65
C LEU A 149 31.96 -3.93 -14.10
N LYS A 150 31.45 -3.33 -15.18
CA LYS A 150 30.05 -3.43 -15.63
C LYS A 150 29.04 -3.10 -14.50
N SER A 151 29.43 -2.17 -13.63
CA SER A 151 28.63 -1.76 -12.48
C SER A 151 27.33 -1.09 -12.91
N VAL A 152 26.26 -1.32 -12.14
CA VAL A 152 25.06 -0.47 -12.21
C VAL A 152 25.26 0.69 -11.26
N VAL A 153 25.09 1.91 -11.77
CA VAL A 153 25.29 3.15 -11.01
C VAL A 153 23.96 3.86 -10.82
N LEU A 154 23.59 4.15 -9.58
CA LEU A 154 22.50 5.06 -9.24
C LEU A 154 23.07 6.40 -8.78
N MET A 155 22.52 7.49 -9.29
CA MET A 155 22.84 8.85 -8.82
C MET A 155 21.55 9.51 -8.34
N THR A 156 21.58 10.25 -7.25
CA THR A 156 20.42 11.00 -6.77
C THR A 156 20.54 12.49 -7.08
N GLU A 157 19.42 13.10 -7.46
CA GLU A 157 19.33 14.54 -7.68
C GLU A 157 18.05 15.10 -7.06
N GLU A 158 18.17 16.24 -6.40
CA GLU A 158 17.06 16.91 -5.75
C GLU A 158 16.30 17.82 -6.73
N MET A 159 14.99 17.59 -6.85
CA MET A 159 14.12 18.49 -7.61
C MET A 159 13.50 19.54 -6.68
N PRO A 160 13.52 20.84 -7.05
CA PRO A 160 12.87 21.90 -6.29
C PRO A 160 11.38 21.62 -6.03
N ILE A 161 10.88 22.07 -4.87
CA ILE A 161 9.48 21.94 -4.48
C ILE A 161 8.65 22.95 -5.30
N GLY A 162 7.56 22.49 -5.93
CA GLY A 162 6.64 23.33 -6.72
C GLY A 162 6.89 23.33 -8.23
N GLU A 163 7.98 22.72 -8.71
CA GLU A 163 8.19 22.50 -10.14
C GLU A 163 7.44 21.25 -10.63
N THR A 164 6.42 21.49 -11.45
CA THR A 164 5.69 20.46 -12.21
C THR A 164 6.42 20.06 -13.48
N ARG A 165 7.30 20.92 -14.00
CA ARG A 165 8.15 20.59 -15.15
C ARG A 165 9.28 19.70 -14.70
N ILE A 166 9.28 18.48 -15.22
CA ILE A 166 10.49 17.68 -15.29
C ILE A 166 11.28 18.25 -16.48
N GLY A 167 12.52 18.69 -16.28
CA GLY A 167 13.42 18.86 -17.43
C GLY A 167 13.94 20.26 -17.75
N GLN A 168 14.31 21.08 -16.77
CA GLN A 168 15.49 21.92 -16.99
C GLN A 168 16.65 21.26 -16.24
N GLY A 169 17.64 20.73 -16.96
CA GLY A 169 18.86 20.15 -16.37
C GLY A 169 18.96 18.61 -16.30
N ILE A 170 17.86 17.87 -16.17
CA ILE A 170 17.85 16.38 -16.14
C ILE A 170 18.09 15.78 -17.53
N GLU A 171 17.52 16.36 -18.58
CA GLU A 171 17.67 15.88 -19.97
C GLU A 171 19.11 15.98 -20.48
N GLU A 172 19.90 16.87 -19.88
CA GLU A 172 21.31 17.09 -20.20
C GLU A 172 22.22 15.98 -19.65
N PHE A 173 21.71 15.10 -18.78
CA PHE A 173 22.45 13.93 -18.32
C PHE A 173 22.38 12.78 -19.32
N VAL A 174 23.56 12.32 -19.76
CA VAL A 174 23.71 11.12 -20.59
C VAL A 174 23.56 9.87 -19.72
N VAL A 175 22.33 9.55 -19.33
CA VAL A 175 21.98 8.36 -18.53
C VAL A 175 21.13 7.37 -19.32
N ASP A 176 21.17 6.11 -18.90
CA ASP A 176 20.39 5.02 -19.49
C ASP A 176 18.98 4.93 -18.91
N GLY A 177 18.80 5.43 -17.68
CA GLY A 177 17.50 5.51 -17.05
C GLY A 177 17.29 6.76 -16.21
N VAL A 178 16.02 7.17 -16.10
CA VAL A 178 15.56 8.29 -15.27
C VAL A 178 14.31 7.83 -14.53
N ILE A 179 14.39 7.85 -13.20
CA ILE A 179 13.30 7.53 -12.29
C ILE A 179 13.05 8.77 -11.42
N VAL A 180 11.80 9.23 -11.36
CA VAL A 180 11.38 10.38 -10.57
C VAL A 180 10.53 9.92 -9.41
N LEU A 181 10.93 10.25 -8.19
CA LEU A 181 10.19 9.98 -6.96
C LEU A 181 9.53 11.27 -6.46
N ARG A 182 8.23 11.23 -6.20
CA ARG A 182 7.47 12.34 -5.62
C ARG A 182 6.80 11.94 -4.34
N LEU A 183 6.68 12.91 -3.44
CA LEU A 183 5.85 12.85 -2.24
C LEU A 183 4.76 13.91 -2.40
N GLU A 184 3.53 13.45 -2.57
CA GLU A 184 2.35 14.30 -2.68
C GLU A 184 1.66 14.31 -1.32
N VAL A 185 1.49 15.50 -0.75
CA VAL A 185 0.73 15.70 0.49
C VAL A 185 -0.64 16.23 0.09
N PRO A 186 -1.69 15.40 0.09
CA PRO A 186 -3.03 15.83 -0.29
C PRO A 186 -3.64 16.78 0.75
N GLU A 187 -4.69 17.51 0.38
CA GLU A 187 -5.46 18.36 1.31
C GLU A 187 -6.11 17.56 2.45
N ALA A 188 -6.42 16.28 2.20
CA ALA A 188 -6.90 15.32 3.19
C ALA A 188 -6.32 13.92 2.89
N GLY A 189 -6.04 13.16 3.95
CA GLY A 189 -5.47 11.81 3.87
C GLY A 189 -3.95 11.76 4.08
N ALA A 190 -3.39 10.55 3.96
CA ALA A 190 -1.97 10.31 4.15
C ALA A 190 -1.14 10.75 2.92
N PRO A 191 0.13 11.18 3.10
CA PRO A 191 1.02 11.46 1.98
C PRO A 191 1.17 10.25 1.05
N VAL A 192 1.10 10.50 -0.25
CA VAL A 192 1.22 9.49 -1.30
C VAL A 192 2.60 9.59 -1.94
N ARG A 193 3.29 8.46 -2.08
CA ARG A 193 4.56 8.38 -2.80
C ARG A 193 4.37 7.77 -4.18
N THR A 194 4.84 8.48 -5.20
CA THR A 194 4.73 8.07 -6.60
C THR A 194 6.10 8.00 -7.26
N MET A 195 6.30 6.98 -8.09
CA MET A 195 7.49 6.71 -8.87
C MET A 195 7.13 6.76 -10.35
N SER A 196 7.72 7.68 -11.09
CA SER A 196 7.59 7.77 -12.54
C SER A 196 8.87 7.29 -13.20
N VAL A 197 8.76 6.35 -14.12
CA VAL A 197 9.90 5.86 -14.90
C VAL A 197 9.84 6.50 -16.28
N LEU A 198 10.64 7.54 -16.49
CA LEU A 198 10.62 8.30 -17.74
C LEU A 198 11.42 7.62 -18.84
N LYS A 199 12.48 6.91 -18.44
CA LYS A 199 13.42 6.27 -19.34
C LYS A 199 14.02 5.06 -18.65
N LEU A 200 14.04 3.93 -19.35
CA LEU A 200 14.88 2.77 -19.06
C LEU A 200 15.30 2.15 -20.40
N ARG A 201 16.49 2.47 -20.89
CA ARG A 201 16.96 1.96 -22.18
C ARG A 201 16.97 0.44 -22.21
N GLY A 202 16.41 -0.13 -23.29
CA GLY A 202 16.32 -1.58 -23.50
C GLY A 202 15.16 -2.25 -22.75
N LYS A 203 14.22 -1.48 -22.19
CA LYS A 203 13.01 -2.00 -21.53
C LYS A 203 11.76 -1.24 -22.01
N PRO A 204 10.63 -1.93 -22.27
CA PRO A 204 9.37 -1.26 -22.52
C PRO A 204 8.88 -0.56 -21.26
N LEU A 205 8.20 0.58 -21.44
CA LEU A 205 7.56 1.33 -20.35
C LEU A 205 6.05 1.32 -20.60
N ASP A 206 5.34 0.46 -19.88
CA ASP A 206 3.89 0.28 -20.08
C ASP A 206 3.05 1.32 -19.32
N ARG A 207 3.60 1.90 -18.24
CA ARG A 207 2.93 2.91 -17.41
C ARG A 207 3.85 4.04 -17.03
N ALA A 208 3.27 5.22 -16.92
CA ALA A 208 3.97 6.45 -16.59
C ALA A 208 4.23 6.61 -15.07
N VAL A 209 3.36 6.10 -14.20
CA VAL A 209 3.41 6.34 -12.74
C VAL A 209 3.03 5.08 -11.95
N TYR A 210 3.77 4.83 -10.87
CA TYR A 210 3.58 3.72 -9.94
C TYR A 210 3.52 4.25 -8.51
N ASN A 211 2.65 3.70 -7.66
CA ASN A 211 2.69 4.03 -6.23
C ASN A 211 3.75 3.17 -5.53
N PHE A 212 4.36 3.69 -4.47
CA PHE A 212 5.26 2.91 -3.63
C PHE A 212 5.14 3.34 -2.17
N GLU A 213 5.62 2.48 -1.28
CA GLU A 213 5.65 2.75 0.16
C GLU A 213 7.06 2.62 0.72
N ILE A 214 7.27 3.27 1.86
CA ILE A 214 8.49 3.15 2.66
C ILE A 214 8.08 2.81 4.08
N GLY A 215 8.57 1.69 4.61
CA GLY A 215 8.35 1.33 6.00
C GLY A 215 9.11 0.06 6.40
N PRO A 216 9.24 -0.20 7.71
CA PRO A 216 9.77 -1.46 8.20
C PRO A 216 8.83 -2.63 7.84
N PRO A 217 9.36 -3.87 7.74
CA PRO A 217 10.77 -4.25 7.86
C PRO A 217 11.54 -4.18 6.52
N SER A 218 10.89 -3.74 5.45
CA SER A 218 11.36 -3.93 4.07
C SER A 218 11.96 -2.69 3.41
N GLY A 219 11.78 -1.49 3.98
CA GLY A 219 12.17 -0.23 3.34
C GLY A 219 11.22 0.10 2.19
N VAL A 220 11.76 0.27 0.98
CA VAL A 220 10.97 0.60 -0.22
C VAL A 220 10.28 -0.64 -0.80
N ARG A 221 8.98 -0.49 -1.12
CA ARG A 221 8.18 -1.46 -1.89
C ARG A 221 7.37 -0.75 -2.96
N VAL A 222 7.55 -1.12 -4.22
CA VAL A 222 6.72 -0.61 -5.33
C VAL A 222 5.42 -1.39 -5.36
N LEU A 223 4.29 -0.69 -5.33
CA LEU A 223 2.97 -1.32 -5.35
C LEU A 223 2.64 -1.74 -6.78
N MET A 224 2.69 -3.05 -7.02
CA MET A 224 2.23 -3.63 -8.27
C MET A 224 0.74 -3.36 -8.45
N HIS A 225 0.38 -2.92 -9.65
CA HIS A 225 -1.00 -2.90 -10.11
C HIS A 225 -1.02 -3.77 -11.37
N GLY A 226 -0.94 -5.09 -11.23
CA GLY A 226 -0.99 -6.02 -12.36
C GLY A 226 -2.39 -6.10 -12.98
N ILE A 227 -2.49 -6.69 -14.18
CA ILE A 227 -3.73 -7.35 -14.60
C ILE A 227 -3.68 -8.70 -13.93
N GLU A 228 -4.29 -8.80 -12.76
CA GLU A 228 -4.53 -10.09 -12.13
C GLU A 228 -5.87 -10.60 -12.66
N GLU A 229 -5.88 -11.75 -13.32
CA GLU A 229 -7.14 -12.41 -13.62
C GLU A 229 -7.85 -12.70 -12.31
N LEU A 230 -9.10 -12.28 -12.24
CA LEU A 230 -9.97 -12.53 -11.09
C LEU A 230 -10.30 -14.03 -11.06
N GLU A 231 -9.44 -14.83 -10.45
CA GLU A 231 -9.77 -16.21 -10.12
C GLU A 231 -10.72 -16.21 -8.91
N SER A 232 -11.89 -16.81 -9.08
CA SER A 232 -12.86 -16.96 -7.99
C SER A 232 -13.35 -18.41 -7.94
N ASN A 233 -12.92 -19.15 -6.92
CA ASN A 233 -13.44 -20.49 -6.62
C ASN A 233 -14.69 -20.40 -5.74
N ILE A 234 -15.68 -19.62 -6.15
CA ILE A 234 -16.92 -19.45 -5.38
C ILE A 234 -17.82 -20.68 -5.59
N ASP A 235 -18.09 -21.40 -4.52
CA ASP A 235 -19.17 -22.40 -4.45
C ASP A 235 -20.43 -21.76 -3.87
N PHE A 236 -21.46 -21.61 -4.69
CA PHE A 236 -22.73 -21.00 -4.29
C PHE A 236 -23.50 -21.81 -3.24
N ASN A 237 -23.12 -23.07 -2.98
CA ASN A 237 -23.70 -23.88 -1.91
C ASN A 237 -23.01 -23.65 -0.56
N ASN A 238 -21.79 -23.11 -0.56
CA ASN A 238 -21.03 -22.86 0.66
C ASN A 238 -21.43 -21.51 1.27
N LYS A 239 -22.38 -21.54 2.20
CA LYS A 239 -22.95 -20.36 2.86
C LYS A 239 -22.65 -20.34 4.35
N ILE A 240 -22.43 -19.14 4.86
CA ILE A 240 -22.32 -18.80 6.28
C ILE A 240 -23.70 -18.33 6.74
N ALA A 241 -24.29 -19.05 7.69
CA ALA A 241 -25.53 -18.63 8.34
C ALA A 241 -25.24 -17.44 9.27
N THR A 242 -26.04 -16.39 9.15
CA THR A 242 -25.95 -15.19 9.99
C THR A 242 -26.48 -15.43 11.40
N GLY A 243 -27.28 -16.48 11.59
CA GLY A 243 -27.91 -16.81 12.88
C GLY A 243 -28.98 -15.80 13.30
N ILE A 244 -29.38 -14.91 12.40
CA ILE A 244 -30.46 -13.94 12.63
C ILE A 244 -31.74 -14.56 12.09
N ASP A 245 -32.72 -14.69 12.97
CA ASP A 245 -34.01 -15.29 12.67
C ASP A 245 -34.70 -14.61 11.48
N GLY A 246 -35.14 -15.41 10.50
CA GLY A 246 -35.72 -14.98 9.23
C GLY A 246 -34.77 -14.31 8.23
N PHE A 247 -33.56 -13.91 8.64
CA PHE A 247 -32.65 -13.19 7.74
C PHE A 247 -31.90 -14.12 6.79
N ASP A 248 -31.51 -15.31 7.26
CA ASP A 248 -30.87 -16.31 6.40
C ASP A 248 -31.82 -16.75 5.28
N GLU A 249 -33.10 -16.93 5.57
CA GLU A 249 -34.13 -17.20 4.56
C GLU A 249 -34.27 -16.05 3.56
N LEU A 250 -34.27 -14.81 4.04
CA LEU A 250 -34.32 -13.61 3.19
C LEU A 250 -33.13 -13.58 2.21
N LEU A 251 -31.94 -13.98 2.66
CA LEU A 251 -30.73 -14.09 1.86
C LEU A 251 -30.69 -15.33 0.93
N GLY A 252 -31.65 -16.25 1.08
CA GLY A 252 -31.69 -17.52 0.33
C GLY A 252 -30.76 -18.59 0.92
N GLY A 253 -30.58 -18.62 2.25
CA GLY A 253 -29.78 -19.58 3.00
C GLY A 253 -28.48 -19.04 3.60
N GLY A 254 -28.37 -17.73 3.82
CA GLY A 254 -27.17 -17.08 4.39
C GLY A 254 -26.23 -16.45 3.35
N ILE A 255 -25.03 -16.07 3.80
CA ILE A 255 -24.03 -15.34 2.99
C ILE A 255 -23.06 -16.31 2.33
N ILE A 256 -22.92 -16.29 1.01
CA ILE A 256 -21.99 -17.15 0.27
C ILE A 256 -20.54 -16.80 0.65
N ARG A 257 -19.71 -17.81 0.93
CA ARG A 257 -18.30 -17.59 1.28
C ARG A 257 -17.52 -16.90 0.16
N GLY A 258 -16.59 -16.03 0.56
CA GLY A 258 -15.74 -15.29 -0.38
C GLY A 258 -16.51 -14.27 -1.22
N THR A 259 -17.72 -13.88 -0.80
CA THR A 259 -18.50 -12.79 -1.40
C THR A 259 -18.50 -11.54 -0.54
N ALA A 260 -18.91 -10.42 -1.12
CA ALA A 260 -19.09 -9.16 -0.41
C ALA A 260 -20.57 -8.77 -0.31
N THR A 261 -21.02 -8.41 0.88
CA THR A 261 -22.39 -7.97 1.18
C THR A 261 -22.38 -6.56 1.76
N ALA A 262 -23.16 -5.64 1.18
CA ALA A 262 -23.33 -4.29 1.72
C ALA A 262 -24.67 -4.13 2.44
N PHE A 263 -24.64 -3.60 3.65
CA PHE A 263 -25.80 -3.11 4.40
C PHE A 263 -25.94 -1.61 4.16
N VAL A 264 -27.01 -1.20 3.48
CA VAL A 264 -27.25 0.19 3.09
C VAL A 264 -28.52 0.67 3.76
N GLY A 265 -28.48 1.83 4.41
CA GLY A 265 -29.69 2.41 5.00
C GLY A 265 -29.41 3.66 5.83
N PRO A 266 -30.44 4.36 6.31
CA PRO A 266 -30.27 5.59 7.09
C PRO A 266 -29.57 5.34 8.42
N SER A 267 -29.08 6.41 9.05
CA SER A 267 -28.66 6.36 10.46
C SER A 267 -29.84 5.92 11.34
N GLY A 268 -29.59 5.10 12.35
CA GLY A 268 -30.65 4.51 13.20
C GLY A 268 -31.50 3.42 12.54
N GLY A 269 -31.19 3.03 11.29
CA GLY A 269 -31.88 1.94 10.57
C GLY A 269 -31.61 0.55 11.13
N GLY A 270 -30.58 0.38 11.98
CA GLY A 270 -30.26 -0.90 12.63
C GLY A 270 -29.08 -1.67 12.02
N LYS A 271 -28.29 -1.05 11.13
CA LYS A 271 -27.14 -1.67 10.46
C LYS A 271 -26.13 -2.26 11.45
N THR A 272 -25.64 -1.44 12.39
CA THR A 272 -24.66 -1.82 13.41
C THR A 272 -25.15 -2.97 14.28
N VAL A 273 -26.37 -2.89 14.80
CA VAL A 273 -26.96 -3.95 15.63
C VAL A 273 -27.08 -5.28 14.87
N LEU A 274 -27.50 -5.21 13.61
CA LEU A 274 -27.63 -6.38 12.74
C LEU A 274 -26.26 -6.99 12.41
N MET A 275 -25.27 -6.16 12.09
CA MET A 275 -23.90 -6.59 11.80
C MET A 275 -23.19 -7.18 13.03
N LEU A 276 -23.32 -6.56 14.20
CA LEU A 276 -22.77 -7.08 15.46
C LEU A 276 -23.39 -8.43 15.83
N SER A 277 -24.72 -8.55 15.70
CA SER A 277 -25.41 -9.82 15.96
C SER A 277 -24.97 -10.91 15.00
N ALA A 278 -24.85 -10.59 13.70
CA ALA A 278 -24.33 -11.52 12.71
C ALA A 278 -22.88 -11.93 13.04
N ALA A 279 -22.00 -10.97 13.31
CA ALA A 279 -20.59 -11.22 13.63
C ALA A 279 -20.44 -12.12 14.87
N ALA A 280 -21.22 -11.86 15.92
CA ALA A 280 -21.22 -12.66 17.13
C ALA A 280 -21.74 -14.09 16.89
N ASN A 281 -22.90 -14.24 16.23
CA ASN A 281 -23.46 -15.56 15.92
C ASN A 281 -22.53 -16.40 15.03
N VAL A 282 -21.93 -15.76 14.03
CA VAL A 282 -21.01 -16.41 13.09
C VAL A 282 -19.75 -16.88 13.82
N ALA A 283 -19.19 -16.06 14.70
CA ALA A 283 -18.05 -16.46 15.53
C ALA A 283 -18.39 -17.59 16.51
N ILE A 284 -19.55 -17.54 17.18
CA ILE A 284 -20.06 -18.62 18.05
C ILE A 284 -20.18 -19.95 17.29
N ASN A 285 -20.51 -19.89 15.99
CA ASN A 285 -20.61 -21.07 15.12
C ASN A 285 -19.26 -21.54 14.55
N GLY A 286 -18.13 -21.00 15.04
CA GLY A 286 -16.78 -21.49 14.73
C GLY A 286 -16.04 -20.72 13.64
N GLU A 287 -16.56 -19.60 13.16
CA GLU A 287 -15.85 -18.73 12.22
C GLU A 287 -14.88 -17.78 12.93
N ASN A 288 -13.79 -17.43 12.27
CA ASN A 288 -12.83 -16.43 12.76
C ASN A 288 -13.17 -15.07 12.17
N VAL A 289 -13.68 -14.16 12.99
CA VAL A 289 -14.27 -12.89 12.56
C VAL A 289 -13.41 -11.71 13.00
N THR A 290 -13.18 -10.77 12.09
CA THR A 290 -12.68 -9.42 12.42
C THR A 290 -13.80 -8.41 12.21
N TYR A 291 -14.09 -7.61 13.23
CA TYR A 291 -15.05 -6.51 13.18
C TYR A 291 -14.32 -5.17 13.32
N ILE A 292 -14.36 -4.36 12.27
CA ILE A 292 -13.79 -3.00 12.26
C ILE A 292 -14.93 -1.99 12.39
N SER A 293 -14.84 -1.12 13.38
CA SER A 293 -15.72 0.03 13.55
C SER A 293 -14.95 1.33 13.33
N PHE A 294 -15.53 2.24 12.55
CA PHE A 294 -15.05 3.62 12.41
C PHE A 294 -15.94 4.66 13.13
N GLU A 295 -17.05 4.23 13.74
CA GLU A 295 -18.06 5.12 14.32
C GLU A 295 -18.15 4.99 15.85
N GLU A 296 -18.04 3.77 16.37
CA GLU A 296 -18.26 3.48 17.79
C GLU A 296 -16.97 3.05 18.51
N PRO A 297 -16.70 3.57 19.73
CA PRO A 297 -15.64 3.10 20.59
C PRO A 297 -15.79 1.62 20.97
N ARG A 298 -14.67 0.93 21.18
CA ARG A 298 -14.65 -0.49 21.55
C ARG A 298 -15.55 -0.82 22.75
N GLN A 299 -15.50 -0.02 23.81
CA GLN A 299 -16.33 -0.26 25.01
C GLN A 299 -17.82 -0.19 24.69
N GLN A 300 -18.25 0.71 23.81
CA GLN A 300 -19.66 0.83 23.43
C GLN A 300 -20.13 -0.37 22.60
N ILE A 301 -19.26 -0.89 21.73
CA ILE A 301 -19.52 -2.11 20.96
C ILE A 301 -19.67 -3.31 21.90
N GLU A 302 -18.75 -3.46 22.86
CA GLU A 302 -18.80 -4.54 23.85
C GLU A 302 -20.05 -4.47 24.73
N GLU A 303 -20.46 -3.29 25.19
CA GLU A 303 -21.71 -3.10 25.92
C GLU A 303 -22.95 -3.38 25.05
N THR A 304 -22.91 -3.03 23.76
CA THR A 304 -23.98 -3.37 22.82
C THR A 304 -24.11 -4.87 22.63
N LEU A 305 -23.00 -5.60 22.51
CA LEU A 305 -22.98 -7.06 22.45
C LEU A 305 -23.61 -7.67 23.71
N LYS A 306 -23.22 -7.19 24.90
CA LYS A 306 -23.82 -7.61 26.18
C LYS A 306 -25.32 -7.35 26.24
N PHE A 307 -25.75 -6.16 25.82
CA PHE A 307 -27.17 -5.80 25.78
C PHE A 307 -27.97 -6.74 24.86
N LEU A 308 -27.39 -7.18 23.75
CA LEU A 308 -27.98 -8.15 22.82
C LEU A 308 -27.90 -9.61 23.33
N GLY A 309 -27.35 -9.83 24.52
CA GLY A 309 -27.21 -11.15 25.13
C GLY A 309 -26.01 -11.95 24.64
N TYR A 310 -24.99 -11.29 24.09
CA TYR A 310 -23.69 -11.91 23.78
C TYR A 310 -22.69 -11.61 24.90
N GLY A 311 -22.01 -12.65 25.40
CA GLY A 311 -20.89 -12.48 26.33
C GLY A 311 -19.59 -12.13 25.60
N GLU A 312 -18.46 -12.53 26.19
CA GLU A 312 -17.21 -12.59 25.45
C GLU A 312 -17.32 -13.68 24.37
N VAL A 313 -17.08 -13.30 23.12
CA VAL A 313 -17.24 -14.19 21.96
C VAL A 313 -15.86 -14.58 21.46
N GLU A 314 -15.48 -15.84 21.68
CA GLU A 314 -14.26 -16.41 21.11
C GLU A 314 -14.31 -16.37 19.57
N GLY A 315 -13.18 -16.07 18.93
CA GLY A 315 -13.11 -15.94 17.46
C GLY A 315 -13.51 -14.56 16.91
N LEU A 316 -14.10 -13.67 17.72
CA LEU A 316 -14.47 -12.30 17.32
C LEU A 316 -13.44 -11.25 17.78
N GLU A 317 -12.62 -10.75 16.85
CA GLU A 317 -11.70 -9.63 17.11
C GLU A 317 -12.36 -8.28 16.77
N ILE A 318 -12.45 -7.37 17.74
CA ILE A 318 -13.03 -6.03 17.55
C ILE A 318 -11.92 -4.98 17.49
N LEU A 319 -11.90 -4.24 16.38
CA LEU A 319 -11.03 -3.10 16.13
C LEU A 319 -11.88 -1.83 16.02
N SER A 320 -11.68 -0.89 16.95
CA SER A 320 -12.31 0.43 16.92
C SER A 320 -11.27 1.45 16.48
N LEU A 321 -11.42 2.01 15.29
CA LEU A 321 -10.41 2.86 14.65
C LEU A 321 -10.94 4.28 14.48
N ASN A 322 -10.11 5.26 14.85
CA ASN A 322 -10.44 6.66 14.57
C ASN A 322 -10.22 6.94 13.08
N PRO A 323 -11.29 7.28 12.31
CA PRO A 323 -11.19 7.51 10.87
C PRO A 323 -10.20 8.63 10.53
N ARG A 324 -10.03 9.64 11.39
CA ARG A 324 -9.09 10.76 11.14
C ARG A 324 -7.61 10.40 11.33
N MET A 325 -7.33 9.27 11.97
CA MET A 325 -5.97 8.84 12.26
C MET A 325 -5.52 7.67 11.40
N ILE A 326 -6.44 7.04 10.66
CA ILE A 326 -6.10 5.88 9.84
C ILE A 326 -5.46 6.31 8.52
N SER A 327 -4.25 5.84 8.27
CA SER A 327 -3.61 5.95 6.95
C SER A 327 -4.00 4.78 6.06
N LEU A 328 -3.87 4.94 4.74
CA LEU A 328 -4.10 3.84 3.80
C LEU A 328 -3.19 2.63 4.10
N ARG A 329 -1.94 2.90 4.49
CA ARG A 329 -0.99 1.87 4.93
C ARG A 329 -1.49 1.13 6.17
N ALA A 330 -1.93 1.85 7.20
CA ALA A 330 -2.47 1.21 8.41
C ALA A 330 -3.70 0.34 8.10
N LEU A 331 -4.55 0.77 7.17
CA LEU A 331 -5.66 -0.04 6.67
C LEU A 331 -5.14 -1.33 6.00
N TYR A 332 -4.15 -1.25 5.10
CA TYR A 332 -3.56 -2.43 4.46
C TYR A 332 -2.82 -3.36 5.44
N ASP A 333 -2.17 -2.81 6.46
CA ASP A 333 -1.52 -3.61 7.52
C ASP A 333 -2.58 -4.41 8.29
N ILE A 334 -3.75 -3.83 8.59
CA ILE A 334 -4.87 -4.53 9.23
C ILE A 334 -5.45 -5.61 8.31
N LEU A 335 -5.62 -5.33 7.01
CA LEU A 335 -6.08 -6.33 6.04
C LEU A 335 -5.08 -7.48 5.92
N SER A 336 -3.78 -7.18 5.88
CA SER A 336 -2.72 -8.18 5.82
C SER A 336 -2.72 -9.05 7.08
N LYS A 337 -2.85 -8.45 8.26
CA LYS A 337 -3.02 -9.16 9.53
C LYS A 337 -4.25 -10.07 9.49
N THR A 338 -5.39 -9.58 8.99
CA THR A 338 -6.64 -10.35 8.86
C THR A 338 -6.42 -11.62 8.02
N VAL A 339 -5.64 -11.54 6.94
CA VAL A 339 -5.27 -12.70 6.11
C VAL A 339 -4.31 -13.64 6.85
N LEU A 340 -3.26 -13.10 7.46
CA LEU A 340 -2.24 -13.88 8.17
C LEU A 340 -2.80 -14.62 9.39
N ASP A 341 -3.80 -14.04 10.06
CA ASP A 341 -4.50 -14.64 11.19
C ASP A 341 -5.59 -15.64 10.75
N HIS A 342 -5.66 -15.97 9.46
CA HIS A 342 -6.62 -16.93 8.89
C HIS A 342 -8.07 -16.62 9.26
N ARG A 343 -8.44 -15.33 9.26
CA ARG A 343 -9.82 -14.90 9.44
C ARG A 343 -10.67 -15.38 8.27
N THR A 344 -11.92 -15.71 8.53
CA THR A 344 -12.86 -16.20 7.51
C THR A 344 -13.88 -15.13 7.11
N MET A 345 -14.09 -14.13 7.97
CA MET A 345 -15.05 -13.04 7.74
C MET A 345 -14.57 -11.70 8.27
N LEU A 346 -14.77 -10.64 7.47
CA LEU A 346 -14.46 -9.26 7.80
C LEU A 346 -15.73 -8.42 7.78
N PHE A 347 -16.08 -7.83 8.93
CA PHE A 347 -17.12 -6.81 9.05
C PHE A 347 -16.47 -5.42 9.11
N ILE A 348 -16.94 -4.48 8.31
CA ILE A 348 -16.52 -3.07 8.37
C ILE A 348 -17.76 -2.19 8.54
N ASP A 349 -17.94 -1.67 9.74
CA ASP A 349 -19.03 -0.79 10.10
C ASP A 349 -18.61 0.69 10.06
N GLY A 350 -19.52 1.53 9.57
CA GLY A 350 -19.30 2.96 9.46
C GLY A 350 -18.33 3.35 8.35
N LEU A 351 -18.34 2.64 7.21
CA LEU A 351 -17.42 2.90 6.09
C LEU A 351 -17.56 4.33 5.52
N ASN A 352 -18.69 5.00 5.78
CA ASN A 352 -18.85 6.41 5.43
C ASN A 352 -18.00 7.37 6.25
N ALA A 353 -17.57 6.99 7.46
CA ALA A 353 -16.71 7.83 8.29
C ALA A 353 -15.35 8.08 7.63
N ILE A 354 -14.81 7.07 6.92
CA ILE A 354 -13.55 7.18 6.18
C ILE A 354 -13.73 7.80 4.77
N ARG A 355 -14.96 7.94 4.27
CA ARG A 355 -15.21 8.55 2.95
C ARG A 355 -14.69 9.98 2.87
N ARG A 356 -14.82 10.75 3.96
CA ARG A 356 -14.32 12.13 4.04
C ARG A 356 -12.79 12.19 4.00
N GLU A 357 -12.14 11.20 4.61
CA GLU A 357 -10.68 11.14 4.74
C GLU A 357 -10.02 10.68 3.44
N PHE A 358 -10.66 9.79 2.69
CA PHE A 358 -10.14 9.29 1.41
C PHE A 358 -10.65 10.04 0.17
N GLY A 359 -11.64 10.94 0.31
CA GLY A 359 -12.15 11.77 -0.79
C GLY A 359 -12.46 10.97 -2.06
N GLU A 360 -11.93 11.42 -3.20
CA GLU A 360 -12.08 10.76 -4.52
C GLU A 360 -11.47 9.35 -4.57
N ALA A 361 -10.49 9.03 -3.71
CA ALA A 361 -9.88 7.71 -3.64
C ALA A 361 -10.77 6.68 -2.93
N PHE A 362 -11.81 7.10 -2.21
CA PHE A 362 -12.65 6.23 -1.39
C PHE A 362 -13.17 5.00 -2.16
N HIS A 363 -13.73 5.20 -3.36
CA HIS A 363 -14.26 4.08 -4.15
C HIS A 363 -13.20 3.07 -4.56
N ARG A 364 -11.97 3.53 -4.82
CA ARG A 364 -10.82 2.67 -5.14
C ARG A 364 -10.40 1.87 -3.91
N VAL A 365 -10.23 2.54 -2.77
CA VAL A 365 -9.86 1.90 -1.50
C VAL A 365 -10.85 0.81 -1.11
N VAL A 366 -12.16 1.08 -1.18
CA VAL A 366 -13.19 0.08 -0.86
C VAL A 366 -13.15 -1.10 -1.84
N ARG A 367 -12.90 -0.82 -3.13
CA ARG A 367 -12.72 -1.88 -4.13
C ARG A 367 -11.52 -2.75 -3.79
N ASP A 368 -10.40 -2.15 -3.45
CA ASP A 368 -9.15 -2.85 -3.14
C ASP A 368 -9.32 -3.71 -1.87
N VAL A 369 -9.96 -3.18 -0.82
CA VAL A 369 -10.32 -3.93 0.39
C VAL A 369 -11.15 -5.16 0.03
N VAL A 370 -12.26 -4.98 -0.66
CA VAL A 370 -13.17 -6.08 -1.03
C VAL A 370 -12.44 -7.10 -1.90
N PHE A 371 -11.66 -6.65 -2.87
CA PHE A 371 -10.90 -7.51 -3.77
C PHE A 371 -9.87 -8.35 -3.01
N GLN A 372 -9.04 -7.72 -2.18
CA GLN A 372 -7.98 -8.40 -1.43
C GLN A 372 -8.55 -9.45 -0.48
N MET A 373 -9.66 -9.15 0.19
CA MET A 373 -10.31 -10.12 1.07
C MET A 373 -10.89 -11.30 0.29
N LYS A 374 -11.65 -11.04 -0.79
CA LYS A 374 -12.23 -12.10 -1.62
C LYS A 374 -11.17 -13.02 -2.23
N LYS A 375 -10.06 -12.44 -2.69
CA LYS A 375 -8.90 -13.19 -3.22
C LYS A 375 -8.34 -14.19 -2.21
N ASN A 376 -8.37 -13.84 -0.92
CA ASN A 376 -7.90 -14.70 0.17
C ASN A 376 -9.03 -15.57 0.76
N GLY A 377 -10.18 -15.67 0.09
CA GLY A 377 -11.32 -16.48 0.54
C GLY A 377 -12.11 -15.88 1.71
N ILE A 378 -11.83 -14.63 2.09
CA ILE A 378 -12.46 -13.94 3.22
C ILE A 378 -13.79 -13.34 2.77
N THR A 379 -14.85 -13.62 3.52
CA THR A 379 -16.18 -13.07 3.27
C THR A 379 -16.28 -11.67 3.85
N VAL A 380 -16.80 -10.70 3.09
CA VAL A 380 -16.80 -9.29 3.51
C VAL A 380 -18.23 -8.79 3.74
N VAL A 381 -18.45 -8.11 4.86
CA VAL A 381 -19.68 -7.38 5.14
C VAL A 381 -19.37 -5.93 5.44
N ILE A 382 -19.96 -5.00 4.70
CA ILE A 382 -19.73 -3.56 4.90
C ILE A 382 -21.02 -2.81 5.19
N SER A 383 -20.94 -1.74 5.99
CA SER A 383 -22.06 -0.84 6.28
C SER A 383 -21.86 0.53 5.62
N LEU A 384 -22.95 1.05 5.06
CA LEU A 384 -23.01 2.34 4.37
C LEU A 384 -24.29 3.08 4.72
N ILE A 385 -24.21 4.40 4.92
CA ILE A 385 -25.37 5.28 4.98
C ILE A 385 -25.82 5.63 3.56
N GLY A 386 -27.10 5.42 3.25
CA GLY A 386 -27.70 5.76 1.96
C GLY A 386 -29.22 5.58 1.96
N GLY A 387 -29.94 6.41 1.19
CA GLY A 387 -31.41 6.39 1.07
C GLY A 387 -31.95 5.96 -0.30
N THR A 388 -31.13 5.99 -1.36
CA THR A 388 -31.53 5.52 -2.70
C THR A 388 -30.30 5.03 -3.48
N ILE A 389 -30.35 3.82 -4.04
CA ILE A 389 -29.22 3.09 -4.65
C ILE A 389 -28.65 3.75 -5.93
N LYS A 390 -29.28 4.78 -6.49
CA LYS A 390 -28.78 5.46 -7.70
C LYS A 390 -27.39 6.11 -7.54
N GLU A 391 -26.90 6.34 -6.32
CA GLU A 391 -25.74 7.20 -6.07
C GLU A 391 -24.45 6.51 -5.57
N THR A 392 -24.40 5.18 -5.42
CA THR A 392 -23.15 4.53 -4.98
C THR A 392 -22.57 3.62 -6.04
N LEU A 393 -21.47 4.09 -6.66
CA LEU A 393 -20.50 3.29 -7.43
C LEU A 393 -20.08 2.00 -6.69
N LEU A 394 -20.29 1.94 -5.37
CA LEU A 394 -20.03 0.78 -4.50
C LEU A 394 -20.96 -0.42 -4.74
N SER A 395 -22.17 -0.21 -5.26
CA SER A 395 -23.09 -1.33 -5.60
C SER A 395 -22.53 -2.25 -6.69
N THR A 396 -21.56 -1.75 -7.48
CA THR A 396 -20.83 -2.53 -8.48
C THR A 396 -19.69 -3.36 -7.88
N ILE A 397 -19.24 -3.02 -6.67
CA ILE A 397 -18.10 -3.65 -5.98
C ILE A 397 -18.55 -4.87 -5.18
N VAL A 398 -19.77 -4.84 -4.63
CA VAL A 398 -20.31 -5.92 -3.80
C VAL A 398 -21.18 -6.89 -4.59
N ASP A 399 -21.28 -8.12 -4.11
CA ASP A 399 -22.10 -9.17 -4.70
C ASP A 399 -23.57 -9.03 -4.27
N ASN A 400 -23.78 -8.73 -2.99
CA ASN A 400 -25.10 -8.59 -2.39
C ASN A 400 -25.32 -7.19 -1.79
N VAL A 401 -26.55 -6.69 -1.87
CA VAL A 401 -26.98 -5.42 -1.26
C VAL A 401 -28.23 -5.67 -0.45
N VAL A 402 -28.13 -5.47 0.86
CA VAL A 402 -29.21 -5.52 1.84
C VAL A 402 -29.57 -4.10 2.21
N GLU A 403 -30.80 -3.69 1.90
CA GLU A 403 -31.29 -2.34 2.15
C GLU A 403 -32.16 -2.32 3.41
N LEU A 404 -31.85 -1.38 4.30
CA LEU A 404 -32.61 -1.08 5.50
C LEU A 404 -33.32 0.26 5.29
N ARG A 405 -34.60 0.31 5.66
CA ARG A 405 -35.43 1.52 5.58
C ARG A 405 -36.06 1.81 6.92
N VAL A 406 -36.26 3.09 7.20
CA VAL A 406 -37.09 3.53 8.31
C VAL A 406 -38.27 4.23 7.68
N VAL A 407 -39.47 3.69 7.90
CA VAL A 407 -40.72 4.21 7.37
C VAL A 407 -41.62 4.60 8.53
N GLU A 408 -42.25 5.77 8.44
CA GLU A 408 -43.30 6.15 9.37
C GLU A 408 -44.63 5.57 8.88
N LYS A 409 -45.28 4.76 9.70
CA LYS A 409 -46.58 4.18 9.39
C LYS A 409 -47.44 4.14 10.64
N ASP A 410 -48.64 4.70 10.54
CA ASP A 410 -49.61 4.80 11.63
C ASP A 410 -49.05 5.51 12.89
N GLY A 411 -48.17 6.51 12.70
CA GLY A 411 -47.52 7.24 13.79
C GLY A 411 -46.36 6.49 14.46
N GLU A 412 -45.96 5.33 13.95
CA GLU A 412 -44.83 4.55 14.45
C GLU A 412 -43.70 4.48 13.42
N LEU A 413 -42.46 4.57 13.89
CA LEU A 413 -41.29 4.29 13.08
C LEU A 413 -41.12 2.77 12.95
N ARG A 414 -41.33 2.26 11.74
CA ARG A 414 -41.10 0.86 11.38
C ARG A 414 -39.80 0.73 10.61
N ARG A 415 -39.02 -0.30 10.95
CA ARG A 415 -37.80 -0.65 10.23
C ARG A 415 -38.11 -1.79 9.29
N GLU A 416 -37.70 -1.64 8.05
CA GLU A 416 -37.89 -2.62 6.98
C GLU A 416 -36.53 -3.06 6.43
N ILE A 417 -36.45 -4.30 5.98
CA ILE A 417 -35.26 -4.89 5.38
C ILE A 417 -35.63 -5.61 4.08
N ALA A 418 -34.81 -5.44 3.06
CA ALA A 418 -35.01 -6.09 1.76
C ALA A 418 -33.67 -6.42 1.10
N VAL A 419 -33.62 -7.52 0.35
CA VAL A 419 -32.46 -7.84 -0.48
C VAL A 419 -32.66 -7.21 -1.86
N ARG A 420 -31.87 -6.19 -2.16
CA ARG A 420 -31.96 -5.43 -3.42
C ARG A 420 -31.18 -6.06 -4.55
N LYS A 421 -30.10 -6.73 -4.20
CA LYS A 421 -29.21 -7.43 -5.13
C LYS A 421 -28.69 -8.66 -4.40
N ALA A 422 -28.78 -9.82 -5.02
CA ALA A 422 -28.05 -10.99 -4.61
C ALA A 422 -27.51 -11.69 -5.85
N ARG A 423 -26.20 -11.94 -5.86
CA ARG A 423 -25.58 -12.76 -6.92
C ARG A 423 -25.49 -14.20 -6.44
N MET A 424 -25.78 -15.14 -7.32
CA MET A 424 -25.65 -16.58 -7.06
C MET A 424 -26.50 -17.09 -5.88
N SER A 425 -27.55 -16.34 -5.50
CA SER A 425 -28.51 -16.73 -4.46
C SER A 425 -29.95 -16.55 -4.93
N ARG A 426 -30.85 -17.39 -4.43
CA ARG A 426 -32.31 -17.25 -4.57
C ARG A 426 -32.87 -16.44 -3.41
N ALA A 427 -32.36 -15.21 -3.23
CA ALA A 427 -32.83 -14.31 -2.20
C ALA A 427 -34.31 -13.93 -2.41
N SER A 428 -35.01 -13.65 -1.31
CA SER A 428 -36.42 -13.22 -1.38
C SER A 428 -36.54 -11.83 -1.99
N ASN A 429 -37.62 -11.61 -2.74
CA ASN A 429 -38.00 -10.30 -3.28
C ASN A 429 -38.91 -9.51 -2.31
N GLU A 430 -39.20 -10.07 -1.15
CA GLU A 430 -40.09 -9.46 -0.15
C GLU A 430 -39.37 -8.34 0.62
N VAL A 431 -40.17 -7.36 1.05
CA VAL A 431 -39.78 -6.40 2.07
C VAL A 431 -40.32 -6.92 3.40
N LYS A 432 -39.42 -7.21 4.34
CA LYS A 432 -39.77 -7.76 5.66
C LYS A 432 -39.56 -6.73 6.76
N ARG A 433 -40.20 -6.94 7.91
CA ARG A 433 -40.03 -6.06 9.08
C ARG A 433 -38.77 -6.48 9.84
N LEU A 434 -37.94 -5.50 10.19
CA LEU A 434 -36.80 -5.70 11.10
C LEU A 434 -37.21 -5.27 12.51
N VAL A 435 -37.19 -6.22 13.44
CA VAL A 435 -37.59 -6.01 14.85
C VAL A 435 -36.41 -6.19 15.79
N PHE A 436 -36.45 -5.52 16.95
CA PHE A 436 -35.38 -5.47 17.95
C PHE A 436 -35.94 -5.78 19.35
N ASP A 437 -36.64 -6.90 19.49
CA ASP A 437 -37.21 -7.36 20.77
C ASP A 437 -36.17 -8.21 21.52
N GLY A 438 -34.99 -7.63 21.76
CA GLY A 438 -33.77 -8.32 22.18
C GLY A 438 -32.78 -8.45 21.03
N LYS A 439 -32.55 -9.67 20.54
CA LYS A 439 -31.76 -9.90 19.31
C LYS A 439 -32.55 -9.46 18.07
N PRO A 440 -31.89 -8.96 17.02
CA PRO A 440 -32.58 -8.60 15.78
C PRO A 440 -33.24 -9.84 15.16
N ALA A 441 -34.42 -9.64 14.57
CA ALA A 441 -35.12 -10.65 13.79
C ALA A 441 -35.82 -10.04 12.58
N VAL A 442 -35.95 -10.83 11.53
CA VAL A 442 -36.64 -10.47 10.29
C VAL A 442 -37.97 -11.23 10.24
N ARG A 443 -39.07 -10.47 10.17
CA ARG A 443 -40.44 -10.98 10.25
C ARG A 443 -41.23 -10.70 8.97
#